data_AF-A0A8T5MBZ3-F1
#
_entry.id   AF-A0A8T5MBZ3-F1
#
_cell.length_a   1.000
_cell.length_b   1.000
_cell.length_c   1.000
_cell.angle_alpha   90.00
_cell.angle_beta   90.00
_cell.angle_gamma   90.00
#
_symmetry.space_group_name_H-M   'P 1'
#
loop_
_entity.id
_entity.type
_entity.pdbx_description
1 polymer ?
#
loop_
_entity_poly.entity_id
_entity_poly.type
_entity_poly.pdbx_seq_one_letter_code
_entity_poly.pdbx_strand_id
1 'polypeptide(L)'
;MGIKVNSSWLPFVFLIVAVIIIFVGFVLYGGAETIQLSQNVECNAFQEGNGDVNIVFLADNYETEERFLEDVETFKDGLLNVVPFNEYLNNFNFYYVLGEFDLGCEHDEAILCDPRKVKRVSLNCPNDYTVVLTDYNGVKNLFRYLRSSAWQGIACLNTADDILVFAHEFGHLFADFADEYEFDGSITWDAPNCVAPDCTPFNVISNPGCYLGCTNGDYYREERVGIMRDYWHGKTYGGFNEWIIREILDGNRITGGAVSNLGKESLYVIDGTFTKDGVEVNDVATVTGYAPGIYDDKGWSLEVGNDEYYFGLPFAFVDVSVEGEMEGGTKEMVGSKFSVVIPVDGNEDQEVIVKDPNGNEQERFNLPASVQIGRLHELSKISFSPEIN
;
A
#
# COMPACT_ATOMS: atom_id res chain seq x y z
N MET A 1 -39.62 -56.72 -26.67
CA MET A 1 -38.93 -55.73 -27.54
C MET A 1 -37.59 -55.41 -26.90
N GLY A 2 -36.48 -55.90 -27.48
CA GLY A 2 -35.14 -55.58 -26.99
C GLY A 2 -34.69 -54.27 -27.63
N ILE A 3 -34.57 -53.21 -26.82
CA ILE A 3 -34.02 -51.93 -27.27
C ILE A 3 -32.51 -52.16 -27.47
N LYS A 4 -32.07 -52.26 -28.73
CA LYS A 4 -30.65 -52.21 -29.07
C LYS A 4 -30.16 -50.79 -28.83
N VAL A 5 -29.53 -50.57 -27.69
CA VAL A 5 -28.84 -49.31 -27.41
C VAL A 5 -27.65 -49.23 -28.38
N ASN A 6 -27.62 -48.20 -29.21
CA ASN A 6 -26.58 -47.99 -30.20
C ASN A 6 -25.31 -47.55 -29.45
N SER A 7 -24.26 -48.37 -29.46
CA SER A 7 -23.01 -48.14 -28.72
C SER A 7 -22.24 -46.90 -29.19
N SER A 8 -22.68 -46.24 -30.26
CA SER A 8 -22.08 -45.01 -30.79
C SER A 8 -22.17 -43.79 -29.86
N TRP A 9 -23.03 -43.81 -28.84
CA TRP A 9 -23.23 -42.68 -27.92
C TRP A 9 -22.32 -42.74 -26.68
N LEU A 10 -21.72 -43.89 -26.39
CA LEU A 10 -20.86 -44.08 -25.22
C LEU A 10 -19.71 -43.05 -25.14
N PRO A 11 -18.97 -42.75 -26.22
CA PRO A 11 -17.87 -41.78 -26.17
C PRO A 11 -18.33 -40.37 -25.80
N PHE A 12 -19.53 -39.98 -26.22
CA PHE A 12 -20.10 -38.66 -25.94
C PHE A 12 -20.50 -38.53 -24.47
N VAL A 13 -21.05 -39.60 -23.88
CA VAL A 13 -21.36 -39.64 -22.44
C VAL A 13 -20.09 -39.54 -21.60
N PHE A 14 -19.01 -40.23 -21.97
CA PHE A 14 -17.73 -40.12 -21.26
C PHE A 14 -17.13 -38.72 -21.34
N LEU A 15 -17.22 -38.05 -22.49
CA LEU A 15 -16.74 -36.68 -22.65
C LEU A 15 -17.52 -35.71 -21.75
N ILE A 16 -18.86 -35.81 -21.74
CA ILE A 16 -19.69 -34.96 -20.87
C ILE A 16 -19.36 -35.19 -19.40
N VAL A 17 -19.22 -36.45 -18.97
CA VAL A 17 -18.86 -36.78 -17.59
C VAL A 17 -17.47 -36.23 -17.25
N ALA A 18 -16.49 -36.32 -18.16
CA ALA A 18 -15.16 -35.76 -17.95
C ALA A 18 -15.20 -34.23 -17.82
N VAL A 19 -15.96 -33.52 -18.65
CA VAL A 19 -16.12 -32.06 -18.57
C VAL A 19 -16.80 -31.66 -17.26
N ILE A 20 -17.83 -32.39 -16.83
CA ILE A 20 -18.50 -32.15 -15.55
C ILE A 20 -17.54 -32.39 -14.38
N ILE A 21 -16.75 -33.47 -14.41
CA ILE A 21 -15.76 -33.75 -13.35
C ILE A 21 -14.69 -32.66 -13.30
N ILE A 22 -14.20 -32.18 -14.45
CA ILE A 22 -13.23 -31.09 -14.51
C ILE A 22 -13.85 -29.79 -13.98
N PHE A 23 -15.09 -29.48 -14.38
CA PHE A 23 -15.79 -28.28 -13.92
C PHE A 23 -16.10 -28.33 -12.42
N VAL A 24 -16.64 -29.45 -11.91
CA VAL A 24 -16.87 -29.66 -10.48
C VAL A 24 -15.55 -29.66 -9.71
N GLY A 25 -14.50 -30.26 -10.27
CA GLY A 25 -13.15 -30.17 -9.74
C GLY A 25 -12.69 -28.72 -9.64
N PHE A 26 -12.87 -27.93 -10.68
CA PHE A 26 -12.52 -26.50 -10.70
C PHE A 26 -13.35 -25.67 -9.72
N VAL A 27 -14.65 -25.95 -9.57
CA VAL A 27 -15.52 -25.23 -8.62
C VAL A 27 -15.24 -25.63 -7.17
N LEU A 28 -14.95 -26.91 -6.90
CA LEU A 28 -14.69 -27.40 -5.55
C LEU A 28 -13.23 -27.20 -5.10
N TYR A 29 -12.27 -27.27 -6.02
CA TYR A 29 -10.84 -27.07 -5.73
C TYR A 29 -10.31 -25.69 -6.11
N GLY A 30 -11.05 -24.90 -6.89
CA GLY A 30 -10.89 -23.44 -6.94
C GLY A 30 -11.41 -22.76 -5.68
N GLY A 31 -11.66 -23.55 -4.62
CA GLY A 31 -11.97 -23.07 -3.29
C GLY A 31 -10.89 -22.10 -2.83
N ALA A 32 -11.35 -21.02 -2.21
CA ALA A 32 -10.60 -19.94 -1.60
C ALA A 32 -9.15 -20.37 -1.31
N GLU A 33 -8.20 -19.77 -2.02
CA GLU A 33 -6.82 -19.81 -1.58
C GLU A 33 -6.82 -19.26 -0.16
N THR A 34 -6.80 -20.15 0.83
CA THR A 34 -6.47 -19.76 2.20
C THR A 34 -5.04 -19.29 2.11
N ILE A 35 -4.88 -17.98 1.97
CA ILE A 35 -3.61 -17.29 2.05
C ILE A 35 -3.13 -17.53 3.48
N GLN A 36 -2.43 -18.65 3.69
CA GLN A 36 -1.66 -18.84 4.91
C GLN A 36 -0.55 -17.82 4.82
N LEU A 37 -0.65 -16.75 5.61
CA LEU A 37 0.53 -15.99 5.96
C LEU A 37 1.59 -17.00 6.39
N SER A 38 2.72 -17.00 5.70
CA SER A 38 3.85 -17.85 6.05
C SER A 38 4.14 -17.63 7.53
N GLN A 39 3.93 -18.67 8.35
CA GLN A 39 3.92 -18.53 9.82
C GLN A 39 5.31 -18.22 10.43
N ASN A 40 6.35 -18.05 9.61
CA ASN A 40 7.72 -17.76 10.05
C ASN A 40 8.34 -16.59 9.29
N VAL A 41 7.57 -15.53 9.02
CA VAL A 41 8.13 -14.29 8.48
C VAL A 41 8.65 -13.45 9.64
N GLU A 42 9.97 -13.27 9.71
CA GLU A 42 10.63 -12.49 10.73
C GLU A 42 10.64 -11.01 10.35
N CYS A 43 10.16 -10.17 11.27
CA CYS A 43 10.30 -8.72 11.17
C CYS A 43 11.62 -8.31 11.79
N ASN A 44 12.44 -7.60 11.03
CA ASN A 44 13.75 -7.14 11.48
C ASN A 44 13.75 -5.62 11.57
N ALA A 45 14.24 -5.09 12.68
CA ALA A 45 14.44 -3.65 12.82
C ALA A 45 15.81 -3.27 12.23
N PHE A 46 15.81 -2.32 11.30
CA PHE A 46 17.02 -1.68 10.79
C PHE A 46 17.46 -0.54 11.71
N GLN A 47 16.49 0.26 12.17
CA GLN A 47 16.69 1.37 13.10
C GLN A 47 15.42 1.54 13.93
N GLU A 48 15.56 1.56 15.26
CA GLU A 48 14.48 1.89 16.19
C GLU A 48 14.76 3.25 16.81
N GLY A 49 13.94 4.24 16.46
CA GLY A 49 13.89 5.53 17.13
C GLY A 49 12.94 5.50 18.34
N ASN A 50 12.68 6.67 18.91
CA ASN A 50 11.56 6.87 19.84
C ASN A 50 10.31 7.35 19.07
N GLY A 51 10.28 7.04 17.78
CA GLY A 51 9.56 7.81 16.80
C GLY A 51 8.21 7.24 16.44
N ASP A 52 7.38 8.10 15.86
CA ASP A 52 6.00 7.76 15.53
C ASP A 52 5.81 7.19 14.12
N VAL A 53 6.83 7.25 13.26
CA VAL A 53 6.74 6.85 11.84
C VAL A 53 7.46 5.53 11.60
N ASN A 54 6.71 4.50 11.28
CA ASN A 54 7.19 3.15 11.00
C ASN A 54 7.20 2.89 9.49
N ILE A 55 8.39 2.66 8.93
CA ILE A 55 8.57 2.39 7.50
C ILE A 55 9.07 0.96 7.35
N VAL A 56 8.38 0.14 6.56
CA VAL A 56 8.78 -1.25 6.29
C VAL A 56 9.26 -1.40 4.86
N PHE A 57 10.49 -1.92 4.69
CA PHE A 57 11.03 -2.29 3.39
C PHE A 57 10.75 -3.75 3.05
N LEU A 58 10.31 -3.99 1.80
CA LEU A 58 10.13 -5.31 1.21
C LEU A 58 11.01 -5.43 -0.04
N ALA A 59 11.51 -6.65 -0.28
CA ALA A 59 12.36 -6.95 -1.43
C ALA A 59 11.54 -7.49 -2.61
N ASP A 60 11.79 -6.94 -3.80
CA ASP A 60 11.29 -7.45 -5.08
C ASP A 60 12.47 -7.69 -6.04
N ASN A 61 12.52 -8.87 -6.66
CA ASN A 61 13.56 -9.27 -7.63
C ASN A 61 15.03 -9.23 -7.16
N TYR A 62 15.30 -9.22 -5.86
CA TYR A 62 16.67 -9.31 -5.34
C TYR A 62 17.25 -10.72 -5.44
N GLU A 63 18.51 -10.83 -5.89
CA GLU A 63 19.25 -12.11 -5.92
C GLU A 63 19.77 -12.51 -4.54
N THR A 64 20.14 -11.53 -3.70
CA THR A 64 20.71 -11.76 -2.37
C THR A 64 20.15 -10.80 -1.33
N GLU A 65 20.05 -11.28 -0.10
CA GLU A 65 19.67 -10.48 1.07
C GLU A 65 20.66 -9.33 1.32
N GLU A 66 21.97 -9.58 1.19
CA GLU A 66 23.00 -8.55 1.41
C GLU A 66 22.80 -7.35 0.48
N ARG A 67 22.47 -7.59 -0.79
CA ARG A 67 22.19 -6.53 -1.76
C ARG A 67 20.93 -5.74 -1.41
N PHE A 68 19.88 -6.41 -0.95
CA PHE A 68 18.66 -5.76 -0.47
C PHE A 68 18.95 -4.85 0.72
N LEU A 69 19.71 -5.31 1.71
CA LEU A 69 20.03 -4.52 2.90
C LEU A 69 20.91 -3.30 2.59
N GLU A 70 21.83 -3.41 1.62
CA GLU A 70 22.62 -2.27 1.13
C GLU A 70 21.72 -1.19 0.51
N ASP A 71 20.74 -1.58 -0.31
CA ASP A 71 19.80 -0.65 -0.91
C ASP A 71 18.83 -0.06 0.12
N VAL A 72 18.38 -0.84 1.10
CA VAL A 72 17.60 -0.34 2.25
C VAL A 72 18.37 0.76 2.98
N GLU A 73 19.64 0.52 3.31
CA GLU A 73 20.49 1.53 3.97
C GLU A 73 20.61 2.79 3.12
N THR A 74 20.89 2.61 1.82
CA THR A 74 21.04 3.69 0.86
C THR A 74 19.79 4.57 0.81
N PHE A 75 18.62 4.01 0.48
CA PHE A 75 17.40 4.79 0.35
C PHE A 75 16.94 5.41 1.68
N LYS A 76 17.05 4.66 2.79
CA LYS A 76 16.77 5.19 4.14
C LYS A 76 17.62 6.43 4.42
N ASP A 77 18.93 6.36 4.21
CA ASP A 77 19.82 7.50 4.41
C ASP A 77 19.52 8.64 3.42
N GLY A 78 19.13 8.32 2.19
CA GLY A 78 18.64 9.29 1.20
C GLY A 78 17.49 10.12 1.73
N LEU A 79 16.43 9.47 2.22
CA LEU A 79 15.28 10.14 2.84
C LEU A 79 15.69 10.98 4.05
N LEU A 80 16.44 10.38 4.98
CA LEU A 80 16.83 11.02 6.24
C LEU A 80 17.86 12.16 6.07
N ASN A 81 18.44 12.34 4.89
CA ASN A 81 19.30 13.49 4.58
C ASN A 81 18.52 14.71 4.06
N VAL A 82 17.25 14.52 3.68
CA VAL A 82 16.38 15.59 3.17
C VAL A 82 15.74 16.37 4.33
N VAL A 83 15.63 17.68 4.19
CA VAL A 83 14.92 18.54 5.15
C VAL A 83 13.40 18.42 4.89
N PRO A 84 12.55 18.27 5.92
CA PRO A 84 12.89 18.33 7.35
C PRO A 84 13.26 17.00 7.99
N PHE A 85 13.20 15.87 7.30
CA PHE A 85 13.41 14.55 7.92
C PHE A 85 14.73 14.44 8.69
N ASN A 86 15.80 15.09 8.21
CA ASN A 86 17.09 15.17 8.90
C ASN A 86 17.06 15.89 10.26
N GLU A 87 16.04 16.71 10.54
CA GLU A 87 15.79 17.37 11.82
C GLU A 87 14.99 16.47 12.77
N TYR A 88 14.31 15.44 12.25
CA TYR A 88 13.39 14.54 12.96
C TYR A 88 13.85 13.08 12.93
N LEU A 89 15.17 12.81 12.85
CA LEU A 89 15.71 11.45 12.74
C LEU A 89 15.14 10.46 13.77
N ASN A 90 14.90 10.93 15.00
CA ASN A 90 14.38 10.09 16.09
C ASN A 90 12.89 9.77 15.96
N ASN A 91 12.18 10.41 15.02
CA ASN A 91 10.76 10.19 14.75
C ASN A 91 10.51 9.01 13.80
N PHE A 92 11.56 8.41 13.24
CA PHE A 92 11.43 7.32 12.26
C PHE A 92 12.00 6.01 12.79
N ASN A 93 11.22 4.95 12.61
CA ASN A 93 11.59 3.56 12.79
C ASN A 93 11.59 2.89 11.41
N PHE A 94 12.64 2.13 11.12
CA PHE A 94 12.80 1.43 9.85
C PHE A 94 12.89 -0.06 10.12
N TYR A 95 12.04 -0.81 9.43
CA TYR A 95 11.98 -2.25 9.48
C TYR A 95 12.16 -2.83 8.08
N TYR A 96 12.48 -4.12 8.03
CA TYR A 96 12.47 -4.87 6.79
C TYR A 96 12.00 -6.30 7.03
N VAL A 97 11.46 -6.90 5.98
CA VAL A 97 10.99 -8.27 6.00
C VAL A 97 11.78 -9.10 4.99
N LEU A 98 12.41 -10.17 5.48
CA LEU A 98 13.16 -11.11 4.65
C LEU A 98 12.29 -12.28 4.23
N GLY A 99 12.43 -12.68 2.97
CA GLY A 99 11.76 -13.86 2.42
C GLY A 99 11.49 -13.72 0.93
N GLU A 100 11.16 -14.84 0.30
CA GLU A 100 10.67 -14.86 -1.07
C GLU A 100 9.15 -14.69 -1.05
N PHE A 101 8.69 -13.48 -1.40
CA PHE A 101 7.28 -13.15 -1.46
C PHE A 101 6.86 -12.84 -2.89
N ASP A 102 5.72 -13.38 -3.30
CA ASP A 102 5.03 -12.86 -4.48
C ASP A 102 4.25 -11.61 -4.06
N LEU A 103 4.82 -10.45 -4.32
CA LEU A 103 4.18 -9.15 -4.06
C LEU A 103 3.23 -8.72 -5.19
N GLY A 104 3.12 -9.52 -6.26
CA GLY A 104 2.29 -9.20 -7.42
C GLY A 104 2.75 -7.94 -8.16
N CYS A 105 4.05 -7.66 -8.18
CA CYS A 105 4.61 -6.49 -8.86
C CYS A 105 4.62 -6.67 -10.37
N GLU A 106 4.13 -5.67 -11.09
CA GLU A 106 4.24 -5.51 -12.54
C GLU A 106 5.39 -4.54 -12.87
N HIS A 107 6.19 -4.87 -13.89
CA HIS A 107 7.41 -4.14 -14.27
C HIS A 107 7.39 -3.70 -15.74
N ASP A 108 6.28 -3.13 -16.21
CA ASP A 108 6.16 -2.68 -17.61
C ASP A 108 6.68 -1.25 -17.78
N GLU A 109 5.93 -0.30 -17.23
CA GLU A 109 6.23 1.14 -17.34
C GLU A 109 6.66 1.75 -16.02
N ALA A 110 6.02 1.36 -14.93
CA ALA A 110 6.37 1.68 -13.56
C ALA A 110 6.25 0.41 -12.72
N ILE A 111 6.90 0.38 -11.56
CA ILE A 111 6.74 -0.70 -10.60
C ILE A 111 5.40 -0.50 -9.91
N LEU A 112 4.45 -1.40 -10.13
CA LEU A 112 3.15 -1.38 -9.46
C LEU A 112 2.91 -2.74 -8.82
N CYS A 113 2.83 -2.79 -7.50
CA CYS A 113 2.61 -4.02 -6.74
C CYS A 113 1.15 -4.16 -6.29
N ASP A 114 0.67 -5.40 -6.09
CA ASP A 114 -0.69 -5.67 -5.61
C ASP A 114 -0.79 -5.25 -4.13
N PRO A 115 -1.56 -4.20 -3.79
CA PRO A 115 -1.58 -3.66 -2.43
C PRO A 115 -2.03 -4.67 -1.39
N ARG A 116 -2.86 -5.65 -1.79
CA ARG A 116 -3.32 -6.72 -0.90
C ARG A 116 -2.18 -7.64 -0.49
N LYS A 117 -1.28 -7.97 -1.42
CA LYS A 117 -0.14 -8.83 -1.13
C LYS A 117 0.91 -8.08 -0.32
N VAL A 118 1.24 -6.86 -0.73
CA VAL A 118 2.21 -5.99 -0.06
C VAL A 118 1.81 -5.73 1.39
N LYS A 119 0.58 -5.26 1.64
CA LYS A 119 0.11 -4.99 3.00
C LYS A 119 0.10 -6.24 3.86
N ARG A 120 -0.37 -7.39 3.35
CA ARG A 120 -0.34 -8.65 4.13
C ARG A 120 1.08 -9.04 4.57
N VAL A 121 2.11 -8.77 3.76
CA VAL A 121 3.50 -9.00 4.17
C VAL A 121 3.96 -7.95 5.20
N SER A 122 3.63 -6.67 4.99
CA SER A 122 4.03 -5.56 5.88
C SER A 122 3.47 -5.71 7.30
N LEU A 123 2.29 -6.33 7.47
CA LEU A 123 1.68 -6.63 8.79
C LEU A 123 2.55 -7.50 9.71
N ASN A 124 3.64 -8.08 9.22
CA ASN A 124 4.62 -8.74 10.07
C ASN A 124 5.44 -7.76 10.91
N CYS A 125 5.47 -6.48 10.56
CA CYS A 125 6.18 -5.38 11.23
C CYS A 125 5.23 -4.23 11.60
N PRO A 126 5.57 -3.39 12.58
CA PRO A 126 4.98 -2.06 12.71
C PRO A 126 5.12 -1.31 11.37
N ASN A 127 4.01 -0.86 10.79
CA ASN A 127 4.01 -0.34 9.43
C ASN A 127 3.01 0.80 9.25
N ASP A 128 3.49 2.03 9.15
CA ASP A 128 2.68 3.17 8.70
C ASP A 128 2.83 3.31 7.19
N TYR A 129 4.04 3.13 6.67
CA TYR A 129 4.32 3.18 5.24
C TYR A 129 5.08 1.92 4.82
N THR A 130 4.75 1.40 3.64
CA THR A 130 5.46 0.27 3.06
C THR A 130 6.24 0.71 1.83
N VAL A 131 7.49 0.30 1.74
CA VAL A 131 8.37 0.57 0.62
C VAL A 131 8.77 -0.76 0.00
N VAL A 132 8.46 -0.96 -1.28
CA VAL A 132 8.94 -2.10 -2.06
C VAL A 132 10.16 -1.61 -2.85
N LEU A 133 11.33 -2.17 -2.57
CA LEU A 133 12.51 -1.94 -3.39
C LEU A 133 12.56 -3.03 -4.47
N THR A 134 12.73 -2.62 -5.72
CA THR A 134 12.94 -3.55 -6.84
C THR A 134 14.38 -3.46 -7.34
N ASP A 135 15.12 -4.58 -7.26
CA ASP A 135 16.45 -4.65 -7.87
C ASP A 135 16.34 -4.61 -9.40
N TYR A 136 16.76 -3.49 -9.99
CA TYR A 136 16.77 -3.28 -11.44
C TYR A 136 17.47 -4.42 -12.20
N ASN A 137 18.52 -5.02 -11.63
CA ASN A 137 19.27 -6.09 -12.31
C ASN A 137 18.50 -7.42 -12.36
N GLY A 138 17.54 -7.61 -11.45
CA GLY A 138 16.68 -8.79 -11.41
C GLY A 138 15.54 -8.77 -12.43
N VAL A 139 15.18 -7.58 -12.95
CA VAL A 139 14.05 -7.42 -13.88
C VAL A 139 14.47 -7.80 -15.31
N LYS A 140 13.83 -8.85 -15.85
CA LYS A 140 14.12 -9.33 -17.20
C LYS A 140 13.34 -8.53 -18.25
N ASN A 141 14.01 -8.12 -19.34
CA ASN A 141 13.45 -7.42 -20.51
C ASN A 141 13.18 -5.91 -20.34
N LEU A 142 14.09 -5.20 -19.67
CA LEU A 142 14.09 -3.74 -19.60
C LEU A 142 14.50 -3.12 -20.94
N PHE A 143 13.59 -3.08 -21.91
CA PHE A 143 13.74 -2.25 -23.11
C PHE A 143 13.31 -0.80 -22.86
N ARG A 144 12.81 -0.50 -21.66
CA ARG A 144 12.32 0.80 -21.22
C ARG A 144 12.85 1.09 -19.82
N TYR A 145 12.96 2.37 -19.50
CA TYR A 145 13.25 2.84 -18.16
C TYR A 145 12.09 2.47 -17.23
N LEU A 146 12.37 1.70 -16.19
CA LEU A 146 11.40 1.27 -15.18
C LEU A 146 11.27 2.36 -14.13
N ARG A 147 10.04 2.80 -13.86
CA ARG A 147 9.78 3.96 -13.02
C ARG A 147 9.40 3.56 -11.61
N SER A 148 9.68 4.43 -10.65
CA SER A 148 9.13 4.35 -9.30
C SER A 148 7.64 4.75 -9.30
N SER A 149 6.93 4.45 -8.23
CA SER A 149 5.56 4.89 -8.03
C SER A 149 5.16 5.01 -6.56
N ALA A 150 4.09 5.76 -6.30
CA ALA A 150 3.38 5.79 -5.02
C ALA A 150 1.89 5.49 -5.22
N TRP A 151 1.37 4.51 -4.47
CA TRP A 151 -0.03 4.12 -4.53
C TRP A 151 -0.51 3.41 -3.25
N GLN A 152 -1.64 3.85 -2.68
CA GLN A 152 -2.30 3.24 -1.50
C GLN A 152 -1.43 3.04 -0.24
N GLY A 153 -0.56 4.00 0.07
CA GLY A 153 0.36 3.90 1.21
C GLY A 153 1.61 3.06 0.93
N ILE A 154 1.84 2.71 -0.34
CA ILE A 154 2.98 1.92 -0.80
C ILE A 154 3.82 2.76 -1.76
N ALA A 155 5.11 2.87 -1.51
CA ALA A 155 6.08 3.36 -2.47
C ALA A 155 6.79 2.17 -3.11
N CYS A 156 6.84 2.13 -4.43
CA CYS A 156 7.56 1.10 -5.19
C CYS A 156 8.74 1.76 -5.90
N LEU A 157 9.96 1.45 -5.48
CA LEU A 157 11.16 2.17 -5.91
C LEU A 157 12.04 1.30 -6.82
N ASN A 158 12.48 1.90 -7.94
CA ASN A 158 13.52 1.33 -8.78
C ASN A 158 14.90 1.67 -8.18
N THR A 159 15.69 0.65 -7.84
CA THR A 159 17.00 0.87 -7.21
C THR A 159 18.06 1.48 -8.13
N ALA A 160 17.79 1.56 -9.43
CA ALA A 160 18.64 2.25 -10.40
C ALA A 160 18.32 3.75 -10.54
N ASP A 161 17.28 4.25 -9.87
CA ASP A 161 16.90 5.66 -9.89
C ASP A 161 17.78 6.52 -8.94
N ASP A 162 17.62 7.85 -9.00
CA ASP A 162 18.22 8.75 -8.02
C ASP A 162 17.69 8.47 -6.63
N ILE A 163 18.56 8.50 -5.62
CA ILE A 163 18.23 8.22 -4.23
C ILE A 163 17.10 9.12 -3.67
N LEU A 164 16.95 10.33 -4.23
CA LEU A 164 15.90 11.27 -3.86
C LEU A 164 14.52 10.89 -4.38
N VAL A 165 14.38 9.88 -5.25
CA VAL A 165 13.07 9.36 -5.65
C VAL A 165 12.31 8.84 -4.43
N PHE A 166 12.98 8.27 -3.43
CA PHE A 166 12.26 7.85 -2.23
C PHE A 166 11.67 9.05 -1.49
N ALA A 167 12.40 10.17 -1.40
CA ALA A 167 11.81 11.38 -0.84
C ALA A 167 10.61 11.84 -1.68
N HIS A 168 10.74 11.89 -3.01
CA HIS A 168 9.63 12.24 -3.90
C HIS A 168 8.36 11.38 -3.64
N GLU A 169 8.49 10.06 -3.74
CA GLU A 169 7.37 9.13 -3.57
C GLU A 169 6.81 9.16 -2.14
N PHE A 170 7.69 9.32 -1.15
CA PHE A 170 7.27 9.48 0.24
C PHE A 170 6.54 10.80 0.48
N GLY A 171 6.82 11.86 -0.30
CA GLY A 171 6.05 13.11 -0.28
C GLY A 171 4.58 12.90 -0.63
N HIS A 172 4.29 12.08 -1.64
CA HIS A 172 2.92 11.66 -1.97
C HIS A 172 2.26 10.91 -0.81
N LEU A 173 2.95 9.95 -0.22
CA LEU A 173 2.37 9.10 0.82
C LEU A 173 2.19 9.83 2.16
N PHE A 174 3.17 10.65 2.54
CA PHE A 174 3.29 11.23 3.87
C PHE A 174 2.54 12.55 4.01
N ALA A 175 2.51 13.37 2.96
CA ALA A 175 1.96 14.72 2.99
C ALA A 175 0.93 14.99 1.88
N ASP A 176 0.50 13.96 1.16
CA ASP A 176 -0.48 14.03 0.06
C ASP A 176 -0.10 15.06 -1.03
N PHE A 177 1.21 15.24 -1.24
CA PHE A 177 1.70 16.15 -2.26
C PHE A 177 1.31 15.66 -3.65
N ALA A 178 0.96 16.58 -4.54
CA ALA A 178 0.89 16.33 -5.97
C ALA A 178 2.23 16.64 -6.62
N ASP A 179 2.40 16.17 -7.85
CA ASP A 179 3.54 16.52 -8.68
C ASP A 179 3.53 18.00 -9.08
N GLU A 180 4.70 18.60 -9.03
CA GLU A 180 4.92 20.02 -9.32
C GLU A 180 5.40 20.29 -10.76
N TYR A 181 5.72 19.26 -11.52
CA TYR A 181 5.97 19.38 -12.96
C TYR A 181 4.63 19.46 -13.73
N GLU A 182 4.67 19.94 -14.99
CA GLU A 182 3.46 20.06 -15.83
C GLU A 182 3.35 18.84 -16.76
N PHE A 183 2.16 18.25 -16.85
CA PHE A 183 1.79 17.20 -17.79
C PHE A 183 0.30 17.30 -18.17
N ASP A 184 -0.21 16.38 -19.01
CA ASP A 184 -1.63 16.34 -19.41
C ASP A 184 -2.57 15.80 -18.29
N GLY A 185 -2.24 16.04 -17.03
CA GLY A 185 -2.94 15.54 -15.85
C GLY A 185 -3.99 16.49 -15.27
N SER A 186 -4.74 15.98 -14.31
CA SER A 186 -5.67 16.78 -13.51
C SER A 186 -5.54 16.44 -12.03
N ILE A 187 -5.34 17.46 -11.19
CA ILE A 187 -5.47 17.32 -9.75
C ILE A 187 -6.97 17.37 -9.42
N THR A 188 -7.52 16.24 -8.99
CA THR A 188 -8.93 16.09 -8.60
C THR A 188 -9.16 16.15 -7.10
N TRP A 189 -8.09 16.37 -6.32
CA TRP A 189 -8.13 16.50 -4.86
C TRP A 189 -7.45 17.80 -4.42
N ASP A 190 -7.57 18.13 -3.14
CA ASP A 190 -6.96 19.32 -2.56
C ASP A 190 -5.51 19.03 -2.15
N ALA A 191 -4.65 18.83 -3.15
CA ALA A 191 -3.22 18.60 -2.97
C ALA A 191 -2.58 19.86 -2.38
N PRO A 192 -1.98 19.79 -1.18
CA PRO A 192 -1.69 20.99 -0.42
C PRO A 192 -0.57 21.84 -1.05
N ASN A 193 0.34 21.24 -1.81
CA ASN A 193 1.44 21.94 -2.49
C ASN A 193 1.09 22.54 -3.86
N CYS A 194 -0.08 22.21 -4.42
CA CYS A 194 -0.54 22.72 -5.71
C CYS A 194 -1.78 23.61 -5.53
N VAL A 195 -1.58 24.92 -5.51
CA VAL A 195 -2.61 25.87 -5.08
C VAL A 195 -3.19 26.67 -6.24
N ALA A 196 -4.35 27.28 -6.00
CA ALA A 196 -4.99 28.20 -6.93
C ALA A 196 -4.11 29.45 -7.24
N PRO A 197 -4.39 30.20 -8.32
CA PRO A 197 -3.54 31.30 -8.79
C PRO A 197 -3.27 32.46 -7.83
N ASP A 198 -3.98 32.55 -6.71
CA ASP A 198 -3.73 33.60 -5.72
C ASP A 198 -2.54 33.30 -4.80
N CYS A 199 -2.04 32.05 -4.79
CA CYS A 199 -0.92 31.57 -3.97
C CYS A 199 -1.03 31.93 -2.48
N THR A 200 -2.24 32.23 -2.00
CA THR A 200 -2.46 32.66 -0.62
C THR A 200 -2.00 31.64 0.42
N PRO A 201 -2.18 30.32 0.20
CA PRO A 201 -1.72 29.31 1.16
C PRO A 201 -0.21 29.39 1.46
N PHE A 202 0.62 29.82 0.50
CA PHE A 202 2.06 29.90 0.68
C PHE A 202 2.52 31.03 1.62
N ASN A 203 1.64 31.96 2.02
CA ASN A 203 2.00 33.09 2.88
C ASN A 203 2.37 32.72 4.34
N VAL A 204 2.29 31.42 4.69
CA VAL A 204 2.75 30.91 6.00
C VAL A 204 4.28 30.89 6.12
N ILE A 205 4.99 30.91 5.00
CA ILE A 205 6.46 31.01 4.96
C ILE A 205 6.93 32.41 4.54
N SER A 206 8.20 32.72 4.78
CA SER A 206 8.78 34.01 4.40
C SER A 206 9.18 34.05 2.92
N ASN A 207 8.69 35.05 2.19
CA ASN A 207 8.97 35.27 0.75
C ASN A 207 8.63 34.06 -0.14
N PRO A 208 7.38 33.55 -0.09
CA PRO A 208 7.00 32.42 -0.91
C PRO A 208 7.16 32.75 -2.40
N GLY A 209 7.63 31.77 -3.18
CA GLY A 209 7.43 31.81 -4.61
C GLY A 209 5.97 31.57 -4.98
N CYS A 210 5.64 31.77 -6.25
CA CYS A 210 4.33 31.54 -6.82
C CYS A 210 4.54 31.32 -8.32
N TYR A 211 4.89 30.08 -8.66
CA TYR A 211 5.28 29.69 -10.01
C TYR A 211 4.15 28.90 -10.65
N LEU A 212 3.75 29.31 -11.86
CA LEU A 212 2.78 28.58 -12.66
C LEU A 212 3.30 27.16 -12.96
N GLY A 213 2.41 26.18 -12.83
CA GLY A 213 2.65 24.77 -13.10
C GLY A 213 2.57 23.94 -11.81
N CYS A 214 1.72 22.92 -11.82
CA CYS A 214 1.61 21.90 -10.78
C CYS A 214 0.66 20.83 -11.30
N THR A 215 1.18 19.70 -11.80
CA THR A 215 0.47 18.69 -12.61
C THR A 215 -0.06 19.23 -13.94
N ASN A 216 -0.63 20.43 -14.00
CA ASN A 216 -1.06 21.13 -15.20
C ASN A 216 -0.85 22.65 -15.09
N GLY A 217 -1.33 23.40 -16.09
CA GLY A 217 -1.18 24.87 -16.19
C GLY A 217 -2.23 25.71 -15.44
N ASP A 218 -3.07 25.12 -14.59
CA ASP A 218 -4.09 25.84 -13.82
C ASP A 218 -3.68 26.06 -12.34
N TYR A 219 -2.68 25.32 -11.87
CA TYR A 219 -2.20 25.35 -10.49
C TYR A 219 -0.81 25.96 -10.37
N TYR A 220 -0.46 26.36 -9.15
CA TYR A 220 0.77 27.06 -8.81
C TYR A 220 1.49 26.32 -7.69
N ARG A 221 2.81 26.32 -7.76
CA ARG A 221 3.71 25.77 -6.75
C ARG A 221 4.57 26.85 -6.11
N GLU A 222 5.09 26.57 -4.93
CA GLU A 222 5.88 27.53 -4.17
C GLU A 222 7.30 27.68 -4.72
N GLU A 223 7.98 26.57 -5.02
CA GLU A 223 9.39 26.58 -5.43
C GLU A 223 9.52 26.38 -6.95
N ARG A 224 10.57 26.96 -7.57
CA ARG A 224 10.78 26.77 -9.00
C ARG A 224 11.20 25.34 -9.29
N VAL A 225 12.11 24.78 -8.51
CA VAL A 225 12.64 23.41 -8.65
C VAL A 225 12.78 22.80 -7.26
N GLY A 226 11.89 21.87 -6.91
CA GLY A 226 11.94 21.09 -5.68
C GLY A 226 11.87 19.59 -5.97
N ILE A 227 11.93 18.77 -4.91
CA ILE A 227 11.84 17.30 -4.99
C ILE A 227 10.55 16.87 -5.70
N MET A 228 9.40 17.49 -5.40
CA MET A 228 8.12 17.16 -6.05
C MET A 228 8.04 17.58 -7.54
N ARG A 229 9.03 18.31 -8.06
CA ARG A 229 9.09 18.72 -9.47
C ARG A 229 10.18 18.01 -10.25
N ASP A 230 11.36 17.92 -9.68
CA ASP A 230 12.56 17.48 -10.38
C ASP A 230 13.62 17.09 -9.34
N TYR A 231 13.47 15.93 -8.70
CA TYR A 231 14.41 15.44 -7.69
C TYR A 231 15.83 15.15 -8.24
N TRP A 232 16.04 15.16 -9.56
CA TRP A 232 17.39 15.11 -10.15
C TRP A 232 18.14 16.43 -10.01
N HIS A 233 17.41 17.56 -10.03
CA HIS A 233 17.99 18.90 -9.95
C HIS A 233 17.69 19.62 -8.63
N GLY A 234 16.56 19.32 -7.99
CA GLY A 234 16.09 19.83 -6.72
C GLY A 234 16.45 18.89 -5.57
N LYS A 235 17.05 19.43 -4.51
CA LYS A 235 17.48 18.64 -3.33
C LYS A 235 16.72 18.97 -2.06
N THR A 236 15.68 19.78 -2.19
CA THR A 236 14.83 20.29 -1.11
C THR A 236 13.38 20.20 -1.57
N TYR A 237 12.46 20.03 -0.63
CA TYR A 237 11.03 20.07 -0.96
C TYR A 237 10.54 21.49 -1.30
N GLY A 238 11.26 22.53 -0.86
CA GLY A 238 10.83 23.92 -0.93
C GLY A 238 10.21 24.36 0.39
N GLY A 239 10.22 25.67 0.66
CA GLY A 239 9.92 26.18 2.01
C GLY A 239 8.54 25.78 2.50
N PHE A 240 7.55 25.77 1.61
CA PHE A 240 6.16 25.49 1.97
C PHE A 240 5.89 24.00 2.19
N ASN A 241 6.39 23.14 1.32
CA ASN A 241 6.28 21.69 1.48
C ASN A 241 7.01 21.22 2.74
N GLU A 242 8.21 21.74 3.00
CA GLU A 242 8.92 21.44 4.23
C GLU A 242 8.19 21.95 5.49
N TRP A 243 7.44 23.06 5.39
CA TRP A 243 6.58 23.53 6.47
C TRP A 243 5.43 22.55 6.75
N ILE A 244 4.75 22.05 5.71
CA ILE A 244 3.67 21.05 5.85
C ILE A 244 4.21 19.78 6.51
N ILE A 245 5.34 19.25 6.03
CA ILE A 245 5.94 18.04 6.61
C ILE A 245 6.26 18.25 8.11
N ARG A 246 6.75 19.44 8.50
CA ARG A 246 6.97 19.75 9.92
C ARG A 246 5.67 19.79 10.71
N GLU A 247 4.61 20.41 10.20
CA GLU A 247 3.32 20.41 10.88
C GLU A 247 2.77 18.99 11.11
N ILE A 248 3.01 18.06 10.16
CA ILE A 248 2.64 16.65 10.33
C ILE A 248 3.48 15.98 11.43
N LEU A 249 4.81 16.18 11.40
CA LEU A 249 5.75 15.59 12.35
C LEU A 249 5.62 16.17 13.78
N ASP A 250 5.32 17.46 13.92
CA ASP A 250 5.13 18.16 15.20
C ASP A 250 3.70 17.96 15.75
N GLY A 251 2.72 17.79 14.87
CA GLY A 251 1.30 17.92 15.19
C GLY A 251 0.63 16.71 15.84
N ASN A 252 1.34 15.61 16.10
CA ASN A 252 0.74 14.30 16.40
C ASN A 252 -0.37 13.91 15.40
N ARG A 253 -0.37 14.48 14.19
CA ARG A 253 -1.36 14.19 13.13
C ARG A 253 -1.15 12.81 12.53
N ILE A 254 -0.06 12.15 12.89
CA ILE A 254 0.11 10.72 12.73
C ILE A 254 -0.82 10.06 13.75
N THR A 255 -2.11 9.98 13.38
CA THR A 255 -3.22 9.56 14.24
C THR A 255 -3.13 8.11 14.69
N GLY A 256 -2.25 7.32 14.08
CA GLY A 256 -1.75 6.08 14.67
C GLY A 256 -0.58 6.37 15.62
N GLY A 257 -0.80 7.16 16.69
CA GLY A 257 0.27 7.52 17.62
C GLY A 257 1.09 6.28 17.94
N ALA A 258 2.40 6.30 17.65
CA ALA A 258 3.07 5.05 17.35
C ALA A 258 2.79 4.07 18.45
N VAL A 259 2.26 2.97 17.97
CA VAL A 259 2.02 1.80 18.74
C VAL A 259 3.37 1.15 19.03
N SER A 260 4.24 1.90 19.72
CA SER A 260 5.57 1.51 20.16
C SER A 260 5.53 0.35 21.15
N ASN A 261 4.33 -0.18 21.48
CA ASN A 261 4.12 -1.23 22.47
C ASN A 261 2.96 -2.20 22.22
N LEU A 262 2.16 -2.12 21.14
CA LEU A 262 1.18 -3.21 20.89
C LEU A 262 1.89 -4.28 20.07
N GLY A 263 2.09 -5.43 20.71
CA GLY A 263 2.43 -6.64 19.98
C GLY A 263 1.34 -6.99 18.96
N LYS A 264 1.60 -7.99 18.14
CA LYS A 264 0.65 -8.45 17.12
C LYS A 264 -0.74 -8.67 17.73
N GLU A 265 -1.75 -8.16 17.05
CA GLU A 265 -3.16 -8.29 17.42
C GLU A 265 -3.97 -8.93 16.28
N SER A 266 -5.25 -9.21 16.52
CA SER A 266 -6.13 -9.70 15.47
C SER A 266 -6.63 -8.52 14.64
N LEU A 267 -6.51 -8.62 13.32
CA LEU A 267 -6.85 -7.57 12.36
C LEU A 267 -7.84 -8.11 11.34
N TYR A 268 -8.78 -7.28 10.88
CA TYR A 268 -9.50 -7.55 9.64
C TYR A 268 -8.71 -6.97 8.48
N VAL A 269 -8.53 -7.77 7.43
CA VAL A 269 -8.02 -7.36 6.12
C VAL A 269 -9.20 -7.40 5.15
N ILE A 270 -9.60 -6.23 4.68
CA ILE A 270 -10.73 -6.04 3.77
C ILE A 270 -10.15 -5.74 2.40
N ASP A 271 -10.28 -6.70 1.49
CA ASP A 271 -9.80 -6.60 0.12
C ASP A 271 -10.95 -6.28 -0.81
N GLY A 272 -10.74 -5.33 -1.72
CA GLY A 272 -11.76 -4.92 -2.68
C GLY A 272 -11.18 -4.51 -4.03
N THR A 273 -12.04 -4.04 -4.92
CA THR A 273 -11.71 -3.55 -6.26
C THR A 273 -12.35 -2.18 -6.48
N PHE A 274 -11.62 -1.23 -7.06
CA PHE A 274 -12.23 0.00 -7.56
C PHE A 274 -12.99 -0.30 -8.85
N THR A 275 -14.26 0.09 -8.91
CA THR A 275 -15.11 -0.05 -10.09
C THR A 275 -15.40 1.33 -10.69
N LYS A 276 -16.05 1.37 -11.86
CA LYS A 276 -16.48 2.65 -12.46
C LYS A 276 -17.54 3.36 -11.63
N ASP A 277 -18.30 2.59 -10.86
CA ASP A 277 -19.46 3.06 -10.11
C ASP A 277 -19.16 3.19 -8.62
N GLY A 278 -17.92 2.91 -8.19
CA GLY A 278 -17.47 3.05 -6.80
C GLY A 278 -16.46 1.97 -6.43
N VAL A 279 -16.76 1.19 -5.39
CA VAL A 279 -15.92 0.08 -4.89
C VAL A 279 -16.75 -1.18 -4.69
N GLU A 280 -16.10 -2.33 -4.76
CA GLU A 280 -16.67 -3.64 -4.46
C GLU A 280 -15.75 -4.38 -3.47
N VAL A 281 -16.27 -4.76 -2.31
CA VAL A 281 -15.56 -5.60 -1.33
C VAL A 281 -15.61 -7.05 -1.80
N ASN A 282 -14.43 -7.63 -2.01
CA ASN A 282 -14.30 -9.00 -2.54
C ASN A 282 -14.08 -10.04 -1.44
N ASP A 283 -13.27 -9.70 -0.43
CA ASP A 283 -12.85 -10.63 0.62
C ASP A 283 -12.65 -9.90 1.95
N VAL A 284 -12.93 -10.61 3.04
CA VAL A 284 -12.65 -10.18 4.40
C VAL A 284 -11.99 -11.32 5.12
N ALA A 285 -10.74 -11.12 5.52
CA ALA A 285 -9.95 -12.10 6.25
C ALA A 285 -9.59 -11.58 7.65
N THR A 286 -9.52 -12.48 8.62
CA THR A 286 -8.88 -12.17 9.91
C THR A 286 -7.44 -12.65 9.88
N VAL A 287 -6.51 -11.77 10.25
CA VAL A 287 -5.08 -12.06 10.34
C VAL A 287 -4.54 -11.67 11.71
N THR A 288 -3.31 -12.09 12.03
CA THR A 288 -2.60 -11.63 13.21
C THR A 288 -1.37 -10.84 12.78
N GLY A 289 -1.28 -9.57 13.15
CA GLY A 289 -0.22 -8.67 12.71
C GLY A 289 -0.20 -7.36 13.49
N TYR A 290 0.62 -6.41 13.06
CA TYR A 290 0.63 -5.05 13.60
C TYR A 290 -0.38 -4.21 12.82
N ALA A 291 -1.31 -3.56 13.52
CA ALA A 291 -2.21 -2.60 12.88
C ALA A 291 -1.37 -1.49 12.24
N PRO A 292 -1.66 -1.13 10.98
CA PRO A 292 -1.01 0.02 10.39
C PRO A 292 -1.51 1.32 11.04
N GLY A 293 -0.70 2.37 10.98
CA GLY A 293 -1.18 3.71 11.26
C GLY A 293 -2.36 4.07 10.37
N ILE A 294 -3.28 4.89 10.90
CA ILE A 294 -4.39 5.43 10.12
C ILE A 294 -3.82 6.48 9.17
N TYR A 295 -4.01 6.27 7.86
CA TYR A 295 -3.64 7.23 6.82
C TYR A 295 -4.51 8.48 6.87
N ASP A 296 -4.02 9.58 6.30
CA ASP A 296 -4.64 10.90 6.30
C ASP A 296 -6.11 10.92 5.81
N ASP A 297 -6.83 11.96 6.21
CA ASP A 297 -8.29 12.12 6.20
C ASP A 297 -8.94 12.30 4.81
N LYS A 298 -8.24 11.96 3.73
CA LYS A 298 -8.66 12.27 2.36
C LYS A 298 -8.69 11.03 1.48
N GLY A 299 -9.85 10.78 0.89
CA GLY A 299 -10.06 9.71 -0.07
C GLY A 299 -11.20 8.78 0.33
N TRP A 300 -11.11 7.53 -0.09
CA TRP A 300 -12.10 6.51 0.29
C TRP A 300 -11.92 6.14 1.76
N SER A 301 -13.02 5.97 2.48
CA SER A 301 -13.00 5.62 3.91
C SER A 301 -13.91 4.43 4.24
N LEU A 302 -13.59 3.75 5.33
CA LEU A 302 -14.43 2.76 6.01
C LEU A 302 -14.84 3.33 7.36
N GLU A 303 -16.14 3.50 7.58
CA GLU A 303 -16.70 3.77 8.90
C GLU A 303 -16.97 2.43 9.60
N VAL A 304 -16.36 2.22 10.76
CA VAL A 304 -16.54 1.03 11.61
C VAL A 304 -16.84 1.48 13.03
N GLY A 305 -18.10 1.40 13.43
CA GLY A 305 -18.54 1.96 14.70
C GLY A 305 -18.42 3.49 14.73
N ASN A 306 -17.52 4.02 15.55
CA ASN A 306 -17.24 5.48 15.61
C ASN A 306 -15.90 5.85 14.96
N ASP A 307 -15.17 4.87 14.45
CA ASP A 307 -13.85 5.06 13.87
C ASP A 307 -13.97 5.11 12.34
N GLU A 308 -13.08 5.88 11.71
CA GLU A 308 -13.01 6.03 10.26
C GLU A 308 -11.60 5.70 9.77
N TYR A 309 -11.51 4.81 8.79
CA TYR A 309 -10.25 4.30 8.25
C TYR A 309 -10.12 4.64 6.77
N TYR A 310 -9.09 5.39 6.40
CA TYR A 310 -8.86 5.84 5.03
C TYR A 310 -7.96 4.87 4.26
N PHE A 311 -8.24 4.68 2.96
CA PHE A 311 -7.48 3.75 2.11
C PHE A 311 -7.07 4.33 0.74
N GLY A 312 -6.99 5.65 0.67
CA GLY A 312 -6.41 6.41 -0.43
C GLY A 312 -7.31 6.56 -1.65
N LEU A 313 -6.77 7.21 -2.68
CA LEU A 313 -7.44 7.47 -3.95
C LEU A 313 -7.15 6.36 -4.98
N PRO A 314 -8.00 6.19 -6.02
CA PRO A 314 -7.80 5.22 -7.08
C PRO A 314 -6.80 5.69 -8.15
N PHE A 315 -5.74 6.41 -7.76
CA PHE A 315 -4.71 6.90 -8.67
C PHE A 315 -3.33 6.48 -8.16
N ALA A 316 -2.50 5.99 -9.08
CA ALA A 316 -1.08 5.81 -8.84
C ALA A 316 -0.31 6.99 -9.43
N PHE A 317 0.65 7.51 -8.66
CA PHE A 317 1.64 8.47 -9.15
C PHE A 317 2.73 7.71 -9.87
N VAL A 318 3.01 8.06 -11.12
CA VAL A 318 4.06 7.45 -11.94
C VAL A 318 4.86 8.53 -12.66
N ASP A 319 6.08 8.77 -12.18
CA ASP A 319 7.01 9.72 -12.82
C ASP A 319 7.50 9.20 -14.17
N VAL A 320 7.41 9.98 -15.24
CA VAL A 320 8.03 9.72 -16.55
C VAL A 320 9.25 10.61 -16.72
N SER A 321 10.24 10.16 -17.49
CA SER A 321 11.22 11.07 -18.05
C SER A 321 11.18 11.05 -19.56
N VAL A 322 11.06 12.24 -20.13
CA VAL A 322 11.11 12.47 -21.57
C VAL A 322 12.19 13.51 -21.83
N GLU A 323 13.18 13.12 -22.64
CA GLU A 323 14.29 14.00 -23.07
C GLU A 323 15.13 14.62 -21.93
N GLY A 324 15.14 13.99 -20.75
CA GLY A 324 15.93 14.45 -19.59
C GLY A 324 15.19 15.48 -18.72
N GLU A 325 13.92 15.75 -19.00
CA GLU A 325 12.99 16.39 -18.07
C GLU A 325 12.08 15.32 -17.45
N MET A 326 11.61 15.57 -16.23
CA MET A 326 10.57 14.74 -15.61
C MET A 326 9.20 15.23 -16.09
N GLU A 327 8.42 14.31 -16.64
CA GLU A 327 7.01 14.47 -17.01
C GLU A 327 6.24 13.43 -16.21
N GLY A 328 5.18 13.72 -15.49
CA GLY A 328 4.47 12.66 -14.77
C GLY A 328 3.27 12.10 -15.48
N GLY A 329 2.67 11.14 -14.80
CA GLY A 329 1.33 10.68 -15.06
C GLY A 329 0.65 10.30 -13.75
N THR A 330 -0.60 10.73 -13.58
CA THR A 330 -1.53 10.01 -12.72
C THR A 330 -2.19 8.92 -13.55
N LYS A 331 -2.08 7.66 -13.13
CA LYS A 331 -2.81 6.56 -13.77
C LYS A 331 -4.07 6.29 -12.97
N GLU A 332 -5.25 6.47 -13.59
CA GLU A 332 -6.50 6.03 -13.00
C GLU A 332 -6.54 4.51 -12.93
N MET A 333 -6.82 3.98 -11.75
CA MET A 333 -6.70 2.57 -11.43
C MET A 333 -8.08 1.90 -11.36
N VAL A 334 -8.99 2.21 -12.29
CA VAL A 334 -10.27 1.49 -12.38
C VAL A 334 -10.00 0.00 -12.65
N GLY A 335 -10.62 -0.86 -11.83
CA GLY A 335 -10.41 -2.31 -11.85
C GLY A 335 -9.22 -2.78 -11.02
N SER A 336 -8.47 -1.87 -10.39
CA SER A 336 -7.38 -2.23 -9.50
C SER A 336 -7.90 -2.64 -8.13
N LYS A 337 -7.07 -3.38 -7.41
CA LYS A 337 -7.39 -3.93 -6.10
C LYS A 337 -6.93 -3.01 -5.00
N PHE A 338 -7.68 -2.97 -3.91
CA PHE A 338 -7.28 -2.32 -2.67
C PHE A 338 -7.30 -3.29 -1.49
N SER A 339 -6.61 -2.90 -0.43
CA SER A 339 -6.63 -3.58 0.86
C SER A 339 -6.64 -2.56 1.99
N VAL A 340 -7.56 -2.72 2.92
CA VAL A 340 -7.68 -1.93 4.15
C VAL A 340 -7.51 -2.86 5.33
N VAL A 341 -6.74 -2.42 6.33
CA VAL A 341 -6.51 -3.20 7.54
C VAL A 341 -7.03 -2.41 8.72
N ILE A 342 -7.87 -3.05 9.52
CA ILE A 342 -8.47 -2.44 10.71
C ILE A 342 -8.32 -3.37 11.92
N PRO A 343 -8.15 -2.83 13.14
CA PRO A 343 -8.18 -3.62 14.36
C PRO A 343 -9.52 -4.34 14.54
N VAL A 344 -9.49 -5.55 15.10
CA VAL A 344 -10.69 -6.27 15.51
C VAL A 344 -11.12 -5.76 16.88
N ASP A 345 -12.22 -4.99 16.96
CA ASP A 345 -12.74 -4.50 18.25
C ASP A 345 -13.96 -5.33 18.71
N GLY A 346 -13.75 -6.16 19.73
CA GLY A 346 -14.82 -6.75 20.53
C GLY A 346 -15.35 -8.13 20.11
N ASN A 347 -16.48 -8.49 20.73
CA ASN A 347 -17.17 -9.79 20.62
C ASN A 347 -18.52 -9.66 19.90
N GLU A 348 -18.79 -8.53 19.25
CA GLU A 348 -20.05 -8.26 18.54
C GLU A 348 -19.76 -8.06 17.05
N ASP A 349 -20.77 -8.34 16.22
CA ASP A 349 -20.68 -8.06 14.79
C ASP A 349 -20.54 -6.54 14.60
N GLN A 350 -19.58 -6.12 13.77
CA GLN A 350 -19.34 -4.70 13.50
C GLN A 350 -19.90 -4.35 12.12
N GLU A 351 -20.72 -3.31 12.04
CA GLU A 351 -21.15 -2.78 10.76
C GLU A 351 -20.02 -1.95 10.13
N VAL A 352 -19.77 -2.16 8.85
CA VAL A 352 -18.81 -1.40 8.04
C VAL A 352 -19.54 -0.69 6.92
N ILE A 353 -19.28 0.60 6.79
CA ILE A 353 -19.82 1.44 5.71
C ILE A 353 -18.65 1.97 4.90
N VAL A 354 -18.62 1.67 3.61
CA VAL A 354 -17.62 2.20 2.67
C VAL A 354 -18.13 3.52 2.10
N LYS A 355 -17.33 4.57 2.17
CA LYS A 355 -17.67 5.91 1.65
C LYS A 355 -16.71 6.35 0.57
N ASP A 356 -17.24 7.11 -0.38
CA ASP A 356 -16.46 7.83 -1.37
C ASP A 356 -15.79 9.08 -0.75
N PRO A 357 -14.87 9.77 -1.47
CA PRO A 357 -14.22 10.99 -0.98
C PRO A 357 -15.16 12.17 -0.67
N ASN A 358 -16.43 12.11 -1.08
CA ASN A 358 -17.44 13.11 -0.76
C ASN A 358 -18.30 12.69 0.45
N GLY A 359 -17.97 11.56 1.08
CA GLY A 359 -18.71 10.99 2.22
C GLY A 359 -20.00 10.25 1.84
N ASN A 360 -20.24 9.98 0.55
CA ASN A 360 -21.42 9.21 0.15
C ASN A 360 -21.17 7.71 0.38
N GLU A 361 -22.15 7.01 0.94
CA GLU A 361 -22.11 5.56 1.11
C GLU A 361 -22.14 4.84 -0.24
N GLN A 362 -21.24 3.87 -0.39
CA GLN A 362 -21.05 3.07 -1.61
C GLN A 362 -21.36 1.59 -1.36
N GLU A 363 -20.95 1.07 -0.20
CA GLU A 363 -21.20 -0.31 0.19
C GLU A 363 -21.38 -0.42 1.71
N ARG A 364 -22.11 -1.45 2.16
CA ARG A 364 -22.37 -1.74 3.57
C ARG A 364 -22.36 -3.24 3.81
N PHE A 365 -21.62 -3.68 4.82
CA PHE A 365 -21.53 -5.08 5.21
C PHE A 365 -21.27 -5.22 6.71
N ASN A 366 -21.33 -6.45 7.23
CA ASN A 366 -21.03 -6.74 8.63
C ASN A 366 -19.77 -7.59 8.73
N LEU A 367 -18.85 -7.21 9.61
CA LEU A 367 -17.75 -8.03 10.06
C LEU A 367 -18.27 -8.98 11.14
N PRO A 368 -18.03 -10.29 11.00
CA PRO A 368 -18.44 -11.24 12.02
C PRO A 368 -17.67 -10.95 13.30
N ALA A 369 -18.37 -10.98 14.44
CA ALA A 369 -17.78 -10.96 15.76
C ALA A 369 -16.56 -11.87 15.78
N SER A 370 -15.46 -11.39 16.38
CA SER A 370 -14.31 -12.24 16.55
C SER A 370 -14.74 -13.49 17.31
N VAL A 371 -14.70 -14.65 16.63
CA VAL A 371 -14.76 -15.91 17.35
C VAL A 371 -13.46 -15.90 18.10
N GLN A 372 -13.48 -15.52 19.38
CA GLN A 372 -12.32 -15.72 20.24
C GLN A 372 -11.90 -17.15 20.00
N ILE A 373 -10.77 -17.35 19.33
CA ILE A 373 -10.12 -18.65 19.21
C ILE A 373 -9.57 -18.88 20.62
N GLY A 374 -10.48 -19.13 21.56
CA GLY A 374 -10.20 -19.19 22.98
C GLY A 374 -9.26 -20.34 23.17
N ARG A 375 -7.99 -20.06 23.45
CA ARG A 375 -7.00 -20.97 24.01
C ARG A 375 -7.23 -22.45 23.65
N LEU A 376 -7.29 -22.78 22.35
CA LEU A 376 -7.31 -24.19 21.94
C LEU A 376 -5.96 -24.89 22.23
N HIS A 377 -4.94 -24.14 22.68
CA HIS A 377 -3.68 -24.66 23.18
C HIS A 377 -3.75 -25.38 24.55
N GLU A 378 -4.86 -25.31 25.30
CA GLU A 378 -5.00 -26.07 26.57
C GLU A 378 -5.71 -27.43 26.44
N LEU A 379 -6.27 -27.77 25.27
CA LEU A 379 -6.96 -29.06 25.06
C LEU A 379 -6.08 -30.17 24.47
N SER A 380 -4.80 -29.92 24.21
CA SER A 380 -3.84 -30.98 23.79
C SER A 380 -3.29 -31.83 24.95
N LYS A 381 -3.77 -31.62 26.19
CA LYS A 381 -3.42 -32.45 27.37
C LYS A 381 -4.55 -33.36 27.87
N ILE A 382 -5.47 -33.77 27.00
CA ILE A 382 -6.35 -34.92 27.33
C ILE A 382 -5.58 -36.21 26.99
N SER A 383 -4.83 -36.72 27.97
CA SER A 383 -4.27 -38.06 27.90
C SER A 383 -5.41 -39.08 27.96
N PHE A 384 -5.65 -39.81 26.87
CA PHE A 384 -6.42 -41.04 26.93
C PHE A 384 -5.58 -42.11 27.64
N SER A 385 -5.93 -42.40 28.89
CA SER A 385 -5.49 -43.63 29.57
C SER A 385 -6.37 -44.78 29.09
N PRO A 386 -5.83 -45.82 28.44
CA PRO A 386 -6.58 -47.01 28.15
C PRO A 386 -6.60 -47.91 29.40
N GLU A 387 -7.67 -47.82 30.20
CA GLU A 387 -8.00 -48.93 31.10
C GLU A 387 -8.71 -50.03 30.31
N ILE A 388 -7.96 -51.10 30.06
CA ILE A 388 -8.51 -52.39 29.65
C ILE A 388 -8.90 -53.13 30.94
N ASN A 389 -10.19 -53.45 31.07
CA ASN A 389 -10.69 -54.54 31.91
C ASN A 389 -11.60 -55.44 31.09
#